data_AF-A0A6G8U0F4-F1
#
_entry.id   AF-A0A6G8U0F4-F1
#
_cell.length_a   1.000
_cell.length_b   1.000
_cell.length_c   1.000
_cell.angle_alpha   90.00
_cell.angle_beta   90.00
_cell.angle_gamma   90.00
#
_symmetry.space_group_name_H-M   'P 1'
#
loop_
_entity.id
_entity.type
_entity.pdbx_description
1 polymer ?
#
loop_
_entity_poly.entity_id
_entity_poly.type
_entity_poly.pdbx_seq_one_letter_code
_entity_poly.pdbx_strand_id
1 'polypeptide(L)'
;MVETINTSVNSDHPYSHYIRKLTYARVLKPGEPGNCTDIAFTKKTELAKQGIHATMWACNLKSGEGHAFLLLDDGRALDNRFNEIVSWGEVGCR
;
A
#
# COMPACT_ATOMS: atom_id res chain seq x y z
N MET A 1 11.87 -6.09 -12.23
CA MET A 1 11.32 -4.90 -11.55
C MET A 1 9.84 -5.04 -11.25
N VAL A 2 8.95 -5.20 -12.25
CA VAL A 2 7.51 -5.50 -12.03
C VAL A 2 7.32 -6.87 -11.37
N GLU A 3 8.01 -7.91 -11.86
CA GLU A 3 7.98 -9.24 -11.23
C GLU A 3 8.42 -9.21 -9.77
N THR A 4 9.48 -8.47 -9.46
CA THR A 4 9.99 -8.29 -8.09
C THR A 4 8.94 -7.67 -7.17
N ILE A 5 8.25 -6.60 -7.61
CA ILE A 5 7.17 -5.95 -6.84
C ILE A 5 6.01 -6.93 -6.61
N ASN A 6 5.62 -7.70 -7.63
CA ASN A 6 4.57 -8.70 -7.50
C ASN A 6 4.96 -9.83 -6.54
N THR A 7 6.23 -10.24 -6.51
CA THR A 7 6.74 -11.21 -5.53
C THR A 7 6.70 -10.64 -4.12
N SER A 8 7.08 -9.38 -3.92
CA SER A 8 7.01 -8.68 -2.62
C SER A 8 5.59 -8.59 -2.05
N VAL A 9 4.61 -8.34 -2.93
CA VAL A 9 3.20 -8.19 -2.56
C VAL A 9 2.57 -9.54 -2.22
N ASN A 10 3.03 -10.62 -2.84
CA ASN A 10 2.51 -11.98 -2.67
C ASN A 10 3.31 -12.84 -1.68
N SER A 11 4.48 -12.38 -1.22
CA SER A 11 5.29 -13.15 -0.29
C SER A 11 4.74 -13.01 1.13
N ASP A 12 4.27 -14.13 1.71
CA ASP A 12 3.84 -14.32 3.10
C ASP A 12 4.97 -14.10 4.13
N HIS A 13 5.75 -13.03 4.01
CA HIS A 13 6.86 -12.75 4.91
C HIS A 13 6.38 -12.11 6.22
N PRO A 14 6.98 -12.48 7.37
CA PRO A 14 6.56 -12.00 8.69
C PRO A 14 6.98 -10.53 8.90
N TYR A 15 5.97 -9.66 9.02
CA TYR A 15 6.16 -8.21 9.08
C TYR A 15 6.65 -7.70 10.45
N SER A 16 7.66 -6.81 10.41
CA SER A 16 8.35 -6.23 11.58
C SER A 16 7.72 -4.93 12.07
N HIS A 17 7.61 -4.81 13.40
CA HIS A 17 6.94 -3.73 14.12
C HIS A 17 7.64 -2.37 14.03
N TYR A 18 6.90 -1.30 13.67
CA TYR A 18 7.30 0.07 13.97
C TYR A 18 6.07 0.95 14.29
N ILE A 19 6.16 1.73 15.37
CA ILE A 19 5.13 2.71 15.81
C ILE A 19 5.83 4.05 15.99
N ARG A 20 5.47 5.08 15.20
CA ARG A 20 5.72 6.47 15.60
C ARG A 20 4.65 7.41 15.03
N LYS A 21 3.85 7.92 15.98
CA LYS A 21 2.78 8.93 15.92
C LYS A 21 2.75 9.84 14.68
N LEU A 22 1.83 9.53 13.76
CA LEU A 22 0.89 10.43 13.09
C LEU A 22 -0.34 9.57 12.77
N THR A 23 -1.36 9.64 13.63
CA THR A 23 -2.74 9.22 13.37
C THR A 23 -2.93 7.85 12.64
N TYR A 24 -2.86 6.76 13.43
CA TYR A 24 -3.40 5.41 13.14
C TYR A 24 -2.99 4.69 11.83
N ALA A 25 -1.72 4.68 11.45
CA ALA A 25 -1.21 3.69 10.51
C ALA A 25 -0.23 2.75 11.24
N ARG A 26 -0.49 1.44 11.20
CA ARG A 26 0.41 0.42 11.78
C ARG A 26 0.76 -0.66 10.77
N VAL A 27 1.91 -1.29 10.95
CA VAL A 27 2.27 -2.50 10.20
C VAL A 27 1.40 -3.65 10.71
N LEU A 28 0.65 -4.28 9.81
CA LEU A 28 -0.19 -5.44 10.09
C LEU A 28 0.66 -6.71 10.17
N LYS A 29 0.32 -7.62 11.08
CA LYS A 29 0.84 -8.99 11.05
C LYS A 29 0.15 -9.81 9.95
N PRO A 30 0.76 -10.92 9.49
CA PRO A 30 0.08 -11.86 8.60
C PRO A 30 -1.27 -12.29 9.18
N GLY A 31 -2.33 -12.20 8.38
CA GLY A 31 -3.71 -12.53 8.77
C GLY A 31 -4.42 -11.49 9.64
N GLU A 32 -3.78 -10.36 9.96
CA GLU A 32 -4.38 -9.33 10.79
C GLU A 32 -5.26 -8.38 9.95
N PRO A 33 -6.51 -8.11 10.36
CA PRO A 33 -7.36 -7.15 9.66
C PRO A 33 -6.86 -5.72 9.87
N GLY A 34 -7.03 -4.89 8.85
CA GLY A 34 -6.71 -3.46 8.89
C GLY A 34 -7.47 -2.67 7.83
N ASN A 35 -7.48 -1.34 7.98
CA ASN A 35 -8.09 -0.45 6.99
C ASN A 35 -7.13 -0.18 5.80
N CYS A 36 -7.59 0.58 4.80
CA CYS A 36 -6.79 0.90 3.62
C CYS A 36 -5.45 1.58 3.97
N THR A 37 -5.42 2.43 4.99
CA THR A 37 -4.20 3.10 5.48
C THR A 37 -3.21 2.12 6.11
N ASP A 38 -3.69 1.21 6.97
CA ASP A 38 -2.85 0.18 7.59
C ASP A 38 -2.23 -0.74 6.53
N ILE A 39 -3.03 -1.16 5.55
CA ILE A 39 -2.58 -2.04 4.47
C ILE A 39 -1.56 -1.30 3.57
N ALA A 40 -1.85 -0.06 3.17
CA ALA A 40 -0.93 0.75 2.38
C ALA A 40 0.40 0.97 3.13
N PHE A 41 0.35 1.29 4.42
CA PHE A 41 1.54 1.50 5.23
C PHE A 41 2.38 0.23 5.40
N THR A 42 1.72 -0.91 5.61
CA THR A 42 2.37 -2.23 5.66
C THR A 42 3.09 -2.51 4.35
N LYS A 43 2.41 -2.39 3.21
CA LYS A 43 3.00 -2.59 1.88
C LYS A 43 4.17 -1.63 1.61
N LYS A 44 4.06 -0.37 2.00
CA LYS A 44 5.14 0.63 1.86
C LYS A 44 6.40 0.21 2.62
N THR A 45 6.22 -0.30 3.83
CA THR A 45 7.33 -0.75 4.67
C THR A 45 8.07 -1.93 4.03
N GLU A 46 7.35 -2.86 3.40
CA GLU A 46 7.96 -3.99 2.69
C GLU A 46 8.66 -3.60 1.39
N LEU A 47 8.10 -2.65 0.64
CA LEU A 47 8.76 -2.09 -0.54
C LEU A 47 10.05 -1.39 -0.15
N ALA A 48 10.05 -0.62 0.95
CA ALA A 48 11.24 0.08 1.44
C ALA A 48 12.37 -0.87 1.83
N LYS A 49 12.08 -2.04 2.42
CA LYS A 49 13.08 -3.09 2.72
C LYS A 49 13.78 -3.61 1.47
N GLN A 50 13.13 -3.50 0.31
CA GLN A 50 13.62 -3.94 -0.99
C GLN A 50 14.22 -2.78 -1.80
N GLY A 51 14.36 -1.60 -1.20
CA GLY A 51 14.86 -0.40 -1.86
C GLY A 51 13.88 0.20 -2.88
N ILE A 52 12.61 -0.22 -2.85
CA ILE A 52 11.56 0.31 -3.72
C ILE A 52 10.89 1.46 -3.00
N HIS A 53 11.01 2.66 -3.57
CA HIS A 53 10.37 3.84 -3.03
C HIS A 53 8.89 3.90 -3.46
N ALA A 54 8.03 4.20 -2.49
CA ALA A 54 6.60 4.34 -2.69
C ALA A 54 6.06 5.43 -1.77
N THR A 55 5.25 6.32 -2.33
CA THR A 55 4.63 7.43 -1.60
C THR A 55 3.20 7.03 -1.26
N MET A 56 2.82 7.19 0.01
CA MET A 56 1.43 6.97 0.41
C MET A 56 0.60 8.17 0.00
N TRP A 57 -0.51 7.92 -0.67
CA TRP A 57 -1.46 8.92 -1.12
C TRP A 57 -2.85 8.61 -0.58
N ALA A 58 -3.66 9.65 -0.41
CA ALA A 58 -5.04 9.53 0.00
C ALA A 58 -5.93 10.33 -0.95
N CYS A 59 -7.10 9.80 -1.24
CA CYS A 59 -8.09 10.45 -2.10
C CYS A 59 -9.50 10.10 -1.63
N ASN A 60 -10.51 10.79 -2.19
CA ASN A 60 -11.90 10.34 -2.07
C ASN A 60 -12.23 9.47 -3.28
N LEU A 61 -12.84 8.32 -3.03
CA LEU A 61 -13.41 7.48 -4.08
C LEU A 61 -14.66 8.14 -4.65
N LYS A 62 -15.10 7.69 -5.83
CA LYS A 62 -16.40 8.07 -6.39
C LYS A 62 -17.59 7.75 -5.48
N SER A 63 -17.43 6.77 -4.58
CA SER A 63 -18.41 6.46 -3.52
C SER A 63 -18.50 7.52 -2.42
N GLY A 64 -17.54 8.44 -2.35
CA GLY A 64 -17.42 9.45 -1.29
C GLY A 64 -16.59 8.99 -0.09
N GLU A 65 -16.12 7.75 -0.08
CA GLU A 65 -15.26 7.21 0.99
C GLU A 65 -13.82 7.69 0.83
N GLY A 66 -13.17 8.02 1.96
CA GLY A 66 -11.74 8.29 1.99
C GLY A 66 -10.95 7.00 1.81
N HIS A 67 -9.93 7.02 0.96
CA HIS A 67 -9.16 5.85 0.59
C HIS A 67 -7.67 6.15 0.50
N ALA A 68 -6.85 5.19 0.94
CA ALA A 68 -5.39 5.29 0.92
C ALA A 68 -4.78 4.20 0.05
N PHE A 69 -3.76 4.57 -0.72
CA PHE A 69 -3.03 3.69 -1.62
C PHE A 69 -1.57 4.14 -1.74
N LEU A 70 -0.74 3.38 -2.45
CA LEU A 70 0.65 3.75 -2.71
C LEU A 70 0.85 4.15 -4.17
N LEU A 71 1.57 5.24 -4.39
CA LEU A 71 2.07 5.65 -5.70
C LEU A 71 3.56 5.30 -5.79
N LEU A 72 3.93 4.54 -6.81
CA LEU A 72 5.30 4.19 -7.13
C LEU A 72 5.97 5.32 -7.94
N ASP A 73 7.30 5.34 -7.97
CA ASP A 73 8.06 6.38 -8.69
C ASP A 73 7.80 6.38 -10.21
N ASP A 74 7.34 5.27 -10.77
CA ASP A 74 6.96 5.16 -12.18
C ASP A 74 5.51 5.58 -12.49
N GLY A 75 4.82 6.15 -11.50
CA GLY A 75 3.46 6.68 -11.62
C GLY A 75 2.35 5.63 -11.52
N ARG A 76 2.69 4.36 -11.29
CA ARG A 76 1.71 3.30 -11.05
C ARG A 76 1.25 3.28 -9.59
N ALA A 77 0.07 2.75 -9.36
CA ALA A 77 -0.57 2.67 -8.05
C ALA A 77 -0.66 1.23 -7.56
N LEU A 78 -0.36 1.04 -6.27
CA LEU A 78 -0.62 -0.19 -5.54
C LEU A 78 -1.73 0.09 -4.52
N ASP A 79 -2.89 -0.46 -4.81
CA ASP A 79 -4.11 -0.30 -4.04
C ASP A 79 -4.52 -1.67 -3.48
N ASN A 80 -5.09 -1.70 -2.26
CA ASN A 80 -5.42 -2.96 -1.59
C ASN A 80 -6.69 -3.63 -2.13
N ARG A 81 -7.53 -2.91 -2.87
CA ARG A 81 -8.75 -3.44 -3.49
C ARG A 81 -8.45 -4.26 -4.74
N PHE A 82 -7.26 -4.08 -5.32
CA PHE A 82 -6.78 -4.82 -6.47
C PHE A 82 -5.63 -5.75 -6.04
N ASN A 83 -5.60 -6.95 -6.62
CA ASN A 83 -4.50 -7.90 -6.41
C ASN A 83 -3.33 -7.64 -7.37
N GLU A 84 -3.29 -6.48 -8.02
CA GLU A 84 -2.32 -6.12 -9.04
C GLU A 84 -1.94 -4.63 -8.95
N ILE A 85 -0.85 -4.27 -9.62
CA ILE A 85 -0.42 -2.88 -9.79
C ILE A 85 -1.25 -2.27 -10.93
N VAL A 86 -1.96 -1.20 -10.64
CA VAL A 86 -2.84 -0.50 -11.59
C VAL A 86 -2.27 0.87 -11.95
N SER A 87 -2.80 1.52 -12.97
CA SER A 87 -2.51 2.94 -13.21
C SER A 87 -3.22 3.84 -12.18
N TRP A 88 -2.70 5.05 -11.95
CA TRP A 88 -3.32 5.99 -11.00
C TRP A 88 -4.80 6.28 -11.31
N GLY A 89 -5.18 6.36 -12.58
CA GLY A 89 -6.58 6.60 -12.97
C GLY A 89 -7.53 5.46 -12.60
N GLU A 90 -7.03 4.23 -12.54
CA GLU A 90 -7.82 3.03 -12.21
C GLU A 90 -8.12 2.89 -10.71
N VAL A 91 -7.41 3.62 -9.86
CA VAL A 91 -7.74 3.76 -8.43
C VAL A 91 -9.14 4.37 -8.25
N GLY A 92 -9.64 5.14 -9.23
CA GLY A 92 -10.98 5.72 -9.17
C GLY A 92 -11.11 6.86 -8.15
N CYS A 93 -9.99 7.53 -7.86
CA CYS A 93 -9.96 8.78 -7.10
C CYS A 93 -10.69 9.90 -7.84
N ARG A 94 -11.33 10.79 -7.08
CA ARG A 94 -12.01 12.01 -7.55
C ARG A 94 -11.38 13.26 -6.94
#